data_AF-A0A5C8JUI1-F1
#
_entry.id   AF-A0A5C8JUI1-F1
#
_cell.length_a   1.000
_cell.length_b   1.000
_cell.length_c   1.000
_cell.angle_alpha   90.00
_cell.angle_beta   90.00
_cell.angle_gamma   90.00
#
_symmetry.space_group_name_H-M   'P 1'
#
loop_
_entity.id
_entity.type
_entity.pdbx_description
1 polymer ?
#
loop_
_entity_poly.entity_id
_entity_poly.type
_entity_poly.pdbx_seq_one_letter_code
_entity_poly.pdbx_strand_id
1 'polypeptide(L)'
;MLLDGCLTRFLRGGEATGLRFFVRLHERLDPAPEEVAGRLGDYLALLPASAANVADLALKQVQRGGPVPAADAGEAVQGLLFRKEGKLVRAGLTWLDRLLKDGDDDLDAYAPALAVALLCEAAGARERAVRLAVKHTARFGPAGAETLREAVATLPAHQGAALAAAFGGDVAAEPEPETFTPGTLPPEPQAAPMPPPLRTPGELGDFMPKESSWIRTERWLDAFVRLFAGPERDRLPAALTRYATPDNEFRGAPWWHASTWAGAMIRELADPGAESRIRDAAGTSARTNPPTSPCWPTATARRGPGCR
;
A
#
# COMPACT_ATOMS: atom_id res chain seq x y z
N MET A 1 -22.68 16.19 -25.16
CA MET A 1 -21.88 15.87 -26.35
C MET A 1 -20.34 15.78 -26.16
N LEU A 2 -19.73 16.14 -25.03
CA LEU A 2 -18.37 15.69 -24.67
C LEU A 2 -18.40 14.63 -23.56
N LEU A 3 -19.30 14.82 -22.59
CA LEU A 3 -19.57 13.87 -21.52
C LEU A 3 -19.98 12.49 -22.06
N ASP A 4 -20.89 12.45 -23.03
CA ASP A 4 -21.34 11.21 -23.67
C ASP A 4 -20.19 10.47 -24.39
N GLY A 5 -19.24 11.24 -24.96
CA GLY A 5 -18.03 10.68 -25.56
C GLY A 5 -17.10 10.04 -24.53
N CYS A 6 -16.93 10.66 -23.35
CA CYS A 6 -16.20 10.08 -22.23
C CYS A 6 -16.85 8.77 -21.76
N LEU A 7 -18.16 8.77 -21.52
CA LEU A 7 -18.89 7.57 -21.07
C LEU A 7 -18.84 6.45 -22.10
N THR A 8 -19.09 6.75 -23.38
CA THR A 8 -18.95 5.77 -24.47
C THR A 8 -17.55 5.18 -24.49
N ARG A 9 -16.50 5.99 -24.28
CA ARG A 9 -15.12 5.51 -24.22
C ARG A 9 -14.89 4.64 -22.98
N PHE A 10 -15.45 4.97 -21.82
CA PHE A 10 -15.32 4.20 -20.59
C PHE A 10 -16.03 2.84 -20.69
N LEU A 11 -17.24 2.82 -21.24
CA LEU A 11 -18.03 1.59 -21.41
C LEU A 11 -17.39 0.62 -22.41
N ARG A 12 -16.66 1.14 -23.41
CA ARG A 12 -15.82 0.29 -24.29
C ARG A 12 -14.65 -0.38 -23.57
N GLY A 13 -14.31 0.05 -22.34
CA GLY A 13 -13.25 -0.54 -21.53
C GLY A 13 -11.83 -0.26 -22.01
N GLY A 14 -10.84 -0.89 -21.39
CA GLY A 14 -9.43 -0.77 -21.73
C GLY A 14 -8.54 -0.52 -20.52
N GLU A 15 -7.23 -0.46 -20.76
CA GLU A 15 -6.23 -0.30 -19.72
C GLU A 15 -6.35 1.04 -18.99
N ALA A 16 -6.13 1.02 -17.68
CA ALA A 16 -6.25 2.19 -16.82
C ALA A 16 -5.41 3.37 -17.33
N THR A 17 -4.19 3.10 -17.81
CA THR A 17 -3.26 4.09 -18.38
C THR A 17 -3.82 4.77 -19.62
N GLY A 18 -4.46 4.01 -20.52
CA GLY A 18 -5.07 4.54 -21.74
C GLY A 18 -6.33 5.38 -21.48
N LEU A 19 -6.98 5.18 -20.33
CA LEU A 19 -8.19 5.91 -19.94
C LEU A 19 -7.90 7.18 -19.14
N ARG A 20 -6.66 7.42 -18.69
CA ARG A 20 -6.28 8.56 -17.83
C ARG A 20 -6.61 9.92 -18.45
N PHE A 21 -6.46 10.07 -19.76
CA PHE A 21 -6.80 11.31 -20.45
C PHE A 21 -8.30 11.61 -20.34
N PHE A 22 -9.15 10.61 -20.59
CA PHE A 22 -10.61 10.75 -20.54
C PHE A 22 -11.11 10.96 -19.11
N VAL A 23 -10.50 10.32 -18.12
CA VAL A 23 -10.77 10.58 -16.69
C VAL A 23 -10.47 12.04 -16.35
N ARG A 24 -9.31 12.56 -16.74
CA ARG A 24 -8.94 13.98 -16.50
C ARG A 24 -9.84 14.95 -17.26
N LEU A 25 -10.24 14.59 -18.49
CA LEU A 25 -11.17 15.39 -19.27
C LEU A 25 -12.53 15.45 -18.55
N HIS A 26 -13.05 14.31 -18.10
CA HIS A 26 -14.29 14.24 -17.34
C HIS A 26 -14.23 15.07 -16.06
N GLU A 27 -13.16 14.95 -15.27
CA GLU A 27 -12.94 15.76 -14.06
C GLU A 27 -12.93 17.27 -14.35
N ARG A 28 -12.40 17.70 -15.50
CA ARG A 28 -12.39 19.11 -15.90
C ARG A 28 -13.74 19.61 -16.43
N LEU A 29 -14.55 18.71 -16.98
CA LEU A 29 -15.92 19.05 -17.35
C LEU A 29 -16.77 19.30 -16.09
N ASP A 30 -16.40 18.70 -14.95
CA ASP A 30 -17.11 18.75 -13.65
C ASP A 30 -18.63 18.73 -13.84
N PRO A 31 -19.18 17.61 -14.36
CA PRO A 31 -20.58 17.56 -14.76
C PRO A 31 -21.49 17.88 -13.58
N ALA A 32 -22.52 18.68 -13.85
CA ALA A 32 -23.50 19.03 -12.84
C ALA A 32 -24.30 17.80 -12.39
N PRO A 33 -24.85 17.78 -11.15
CA PRO A 33 -25.63 16.64 -10.66
C PRO A 33 -26.78 16.23 -11.59
N GLU A 34 -27.42 17.19 -12.25
CA GLU A 34 -28.51 16.96 -13.20
C GLU A 34 -28.04 16.24 -14.47
N GLU A 35 -26.83 16.56 -14.93
CA GLU A 35 -26.21 15.89 -16.08
C GLU A 35 -25.80 14.45 -15.75
N VAL A 36 -25.40 14.21 -14.50
CA VAL A 36 -25.10 12.86 -13.97
C VAL A 36 -26.39 12.06 -13.82
N ALA A 37 -27.45 12.66 -13.26
CA ALA A 37 -28.74 12.01 -13.08
C ALA A 37 -29.32 11.52 -14.41
N GLY A 38 -29.21 12.33 -15.47
CA GLY A 38 -29.63 11.93 -16.83
C GLY A 38 -28.82 10.77 -17.45
N ARG A 39 -27.73 10.34 -16.82
CA ARG A 39 -26.82 9.28 -17.28
C ARG A 39 -26.48 8.28 -16.17
N LEU A 40 -27.33 8.21 -15.14
CA LEU A 40 -27.06 7.42 -13.94
C LEU A 40 -26.77 5.95 -14.27
N GLY A 41 -27.56 5.35 -15.16
CA GLY A 41 -27.37 3.97 -15.62
C GLY A 41 -25.98 3.72 -16.21
N ASP A 42 -25.44 4.64 -17.01
CA ASP A 42 -24.09 4.51 -17.59
C ASP A 42 -23.01 4.54 -16.50
N TYR A 43 -23.15 5.39 -15.48
CA TYR A 43 -22.20 5.42 -14.37
C TYR A 43 -22.27 4.16 -13.50
N LEU A 44 -23.48 3.65 -13.23
CA LEU A 44 -23.66 2.43 -12.47
C LEU A 44 -23.04 1.23 -13.20
N ALA A 45 -23.23 1.13 -14.52
CA ALA A 45 -22.65 0.09 -15.36
C ALA A 45 -21.11 0.09 -15.36
N LEU A 46 -20.46 1.22 -15.04
CA LEU A 46 -19.01 1.29 -14.93
C LEU A 46 -18.47 0.68 -13.63
N LEU A 47 -19.26 0.58 -12.57
CA LEU A 47 -18.78 0.19 -11.25
C LEU A 47 -18.23 -1.26 -11.18
N PRO A 48 -18.90 -2.29 -11.74
CA PRO A 48 -18.48 -3.67 -11.55
C PRO A 48 -17.15 -4.00 -12.26
N ALA A 49 -16.99 -3.56 -13.51
CA ALA A 49 -15.97 -4.11 -14.40
C ALA A 49 -15.03 -3.08 -15.07
N SER A 50 -15.28 -1.76 -14.94
CA SER A 50 -14.38 -0.78 -15.56
C SER A 50 -13.00 -0.74 -14.87
N ALA A 51 -12.01 -0.13 -15.52
CA ALA A 51 -10.69 0.10 -14.92
C ALA A 51 -10.82 0.86 -13.59
N ALA A 52 -9.96 0.55 -12.61
CA ALA A 52 -10.12 1.05 -11.25
C ALA A 52 -10.23 2.59 -11.12
N ASN A 53 -9.52 3.35 -11.96
CA ASN A 53 -9.61 4.82 -12.00
C ASN A 53 -10.96 5.32 -12.54
N VAL A 54 -11.57 4.60 -13.48
CA VAL A 54 -12.90 4.90 -14.02
C VAL A 54 -13.98 4.53 -13.00
N ALA A 55 -13.87 3.37 -12.35
CA ALA A 55 -14.81 2.97 -11.32
C ALA A 55 -14.80 3.93 -10.11
N ASP A 56 -13.62 4.41 -9.69
CA ASP A 56 -13.47 5.43 -8.63
C ASP A 56 -14.14 6.75 -9.02
N LEU A 57 -13.98 7.19 -10.28
CA LEU A 57 -14.65 8.36 -10.81
C LEU A 57 -16.17 8.17 -10.85
N ALA A 58 -16.64 7.04 -11.39
CA ALA A 58 -18.07 6.76 -11.50
C ALA A 58 -18.74 6.71 -10.13
N LEU A 59 -18.11 6.07 -9.14
CA LEU A 59 -18.64 6.00 -7.78
C LEU A 59 -18.79 7.39 -7.15
N LYS A 60 -17.81 8.29 -7.36
CA LYS A 60 -17.91 9.69 -6.89
C LYS A 60 -19.08 10.42 -7.54
N GLN A 61 -19.31 10.21 -8.84
CA GLN A 61 -20.42 10.87 -9.54
C GLN A 61 -21.77 10.34 -9.07
N VAL A 62 -21.92 9.03 -8.93
CA VAL A 62 -23.15 8.41 -8.40
C VAL A 62 -23.46 8.95 -6.99
N GLN A 63 -22.46 9.08 -6.13
CA GLN A 63 -22.64 9.63 -4.77
C GLN A 63 -22.94 11.14 -4.74
N ARG A 64 -22.57 11.90 -5.79
CA ARG A 64 -22.89 13.33 -5.95
C ARG A 64 -24.24 13.56 -6.63
N GLY A 65 -24.65 12.65 -7.50
CA GLY A 65 -25.77 12.80 -8.45
C GLY A 65 -27.18 12.70 -7.85
N GLY A 66 -27.29 12.46 -6.53
CA GLY A 66 -28.57 12.39 -5.83
C GLY A 66 -29.06 10.96 -5.57
N PRO A 67 -30.36 10.76 -5.29
CA PRO A 67 -30.90 9.46 -4.93
C PRO A 67 -30.83 8.48 -6.10
N VAL A 68 -30.45 7.24 -5.79
CA VAL A 68 -30.39 6.11 -6.73
C VAL A 68 -31.49 5.13 -6.35
N PRO A 69 -32.26 4.59 -7.31
CA PRO A 69 -33.24 3.55 -7.01
C PRO A 69 -32.60 2.38 -6.25
N ALA A 70 -33.29 1.85 -5.24
CA ALA A 70 -32.70 0.87 -4.32
C ALA A 70 -32.18 -0.40 -5.03
N ALA A 71 -32.92 -0.89 -6.05
CA ALA A 71 -32.51 -2.03 -6.86
C ALA A 71 -31.18 -1.77 -7.60
N ASP A 72 -31.10 -0.64 -8.31
CA ASP A 72 -29.91 -0.24 -9.06
C ASP A 72 -28.70 0.00 -8.13
N ALA A 73 -28.94 0.61 -6.97
CA ALA A 73 -27.91 0.81 -5.94
C ALA A 73 -27.42 -0.52 -5.35
N GLY A 74 -28.33 -1.46 -5.07
CA GLY A 74 -28.02 -2.80 -4.58
C GLY A 74 -27.13 -3.57 -5.55
N GLU A 75 -27.52 -3.63 -6.83
CA GLU A 75 -26.74 -4.28 -7.89
C GLU A 75 -25.36 -3.64 -8.06
N ALA A 76 -25.30 -2.30 -8.08
CA ALA A 76 -24.06 -1.55 -8.23
C ALA A 76 -23.08 -1.80 -7.07
N VAL A 77 -23.57 -1.79 -5.82
CA VAL A 77 -22.75 -2.11 -4.65
C VAL A 77 -22.29 -3.56 -4.70
N GLN A 78 -23.17 -4.50 -5.05
CA GLN A 78 -22.82 -5.90 -5.20
C GLN A 78 -21.66 -6.07 -6.20
N GLY A 79 -21.73 -5.41 -7.36
CA GLY A 79 -20.66 -5.39 -8.35
C GLY A 79 -19.34 -4.81 -7.82
N LEU A 80 -19.39 -3.76 -6.99
CA LEU A 80 -18.19 -3.19 -6.35
C LEU A 80 -17.54 -4.14 -5.35
N LEU A 81 -18.33 -4.96 -4.66
CA LEU A 81 -17.84 -5.89 -3.63
C LEU A 81 -17.15 -7.13 -4.23
N PHE A 82 -17.51 -7.52 -5.46
CA PHE A 82 -16.82 -8.58 -6.21
C PHE A 82 -15.43 -8.19 -6.73
N ARG A 83 -15.08 -6.91 -6.65
CA ARG A 83 -13.81 -6.41 -7.18
C ARG A 83 -12.62 -6.83 -6.34
N LYS A 84 -11.46 -6.95 -6.98
CA LYS A 84 -10.18 -7.29 -6.30
C LYS A 84 -9.51 -6.07 -5.67
N GLU A 85 -9.88 -4.86 -6.09
CA GLU A 85 -9.27 -3.63 -5.59
C GLU A 85 -9.84 -3.26 -4.21
N GLY A 86 -9.10 -3.56 -3.14
CA GLY A 86 -9.55 -3.34 -1.76
C GLY A 86 -9.91 -1.88 -1.41
N LYS A 87 -9.46 -0.88 -2.18
CA LYS A 87 -9.92 0.52 -2.04
C LYS A 87 -11.39 0.66 -2.45
N LEU A 88 -11.77 0.08 -3.59
CA LEU A 88 -13.14 0.16 -4.12
C LEU A 88 -14.10 -0.70 -3.30
N VAL A 89 -13.67 -1.88 -2.84
CA VAL A 89 -14.45 -2.71 -1.91
C VAL A 89 -14.79 -1.95 -0.63
N ARG A 90 -13.81 -1.26 -0.02
CA ARG A 90 -14.05 -0.43 1.17
C ARG A 90 -14.99 0.75 0.88
N ALA A 91 -14.85 1.38 -0.28
CA ALA A 91 -15.74 2.45 -0.70
C ALA A 91 -17.18 1.94 -0.91
N GLY A 92 -17.34 0.76 -1.52
CA GLY A 92 -18.61 0.05 -1.69
C GLY A 92 -19.28 -0.27 -0.34
N LEU A 93 -18.55 -0.83 0.63
CA LEU A 93 -19.07 -1.07 1.99
C LEU A 93 -19.45 0.21 2.73
N THR A 94 -18.74 1.31 2.48
CA THR A 94 -19.07 2.61 3.07
C THR A 94 -20.34 3.18 2.44
N TRP A 95 -20.49 3.01 1.13
CA TRP A 95 -21.70 3.42 0.42
C TRP A 95 -22.91 2.58 0.84
N LEU A 96 -22.75 1.26 0.97
CA LEU A 96 -23.77 0.34 1.49
C LEU A 96 -24.26 0.74 2.89
N ASP A 97 -23.34 1.00 3.83
CA ASP A 97 -23.70 1.47 5.18
C ASP A 97 -24.53 2.76 5.14
N ARG A 98 -24.27 3.67 4.20
CA ARG A 98 -25.08 4.87 4.01
C ARG A 98 -26.46 4.54 3.45
N LEU A 99 -26.55 3.72 2.40
CA LEU A 99 -27.82 3.31 1.80
C LEU A 99 -28.75 2.62 2.81
N LEU A 100 -28.21 1.73 3.65
CA LEU A 100 -28.97 1.06 4.72
C LEU A 100 -29.45 2.03 5.82
N LYS A 101 -28.73 3.14 6.05
CA LYS A 101 -29.13 4.19 7.01
C LYS A 101 -30.18 5.13 6.45
N ASP A 102 -30.01 5.54 5.20
CA ASP A 102 -30.78 6.61 4.58
C ASP A 102 -32.08 6.11 3.92
N GLY A 103 -32.20 4.81 3.63
CA GLY A 103 -33.43 4.27 3.06
C GLY A 103 -34.59 4.35 4.06
N ASP A 104 -35.79 4.65 3.58
CA ASP A 104 -37.04 4.60 4.37
C ASP A 104 -37.85 3.31 4.13
N ASP A 105 -37.60 2.64 3.00
CA ASP A 105 -38.25 1.39 2.59
C ASP A 105 -37.56 0.13 3.15
N ASP A 106 -38.09 -1.04 2.78
CA ASP A 106 -37.45 -2.32 3.04
C ASP A 106 -36.08 -2.41 2.36
N LEU A 107 -35.21 -3.24 2.94
CA LEU A 107 -33.80 -3.31 2.54
C LEU A 107 -33.50 -4.51 1.63
N ASP A 108 -34.51 -5.19 1.08
CA ASP A 108 -34.33 -6.46 0.36
C ASP A 108 -33.44 -6.31 -0.87
N ALA A 109 -33.51 -5.16 -1.54
CA ALA A 109 -32.65 -4.82 -2.67
C ALA A 109 -31.14 -4.86 -2.34
N TYR A 110 -30.77 -4.69 -1.07
CA TYR A 110 -29.38 -4.66 -0.61
C TYR A 110 -28.90 -6.01 -0.04
N ALA A 111 -29.80 -6.98 0.16
CA ALA A 111 -29.43 -8.28 0.71
C ALA A 111 -28.41 -9.04 -0.15
N PRO A 112 -28.49 -9.06 -1.51
CA PRO A 112 -27.46 -9.69 -2.34
C PRO A 112 -26.08 -9.04 -2.17
N ALA A 113 -26.01 -7.72 -2.03
CA ALA A 113 -24.75 -7.01 -1.78
C ALA A 113 -24.14 -7.39 -0.43
N LEU A 114 -24.97 -7.48 0.63
CA LEU A 114 -24.52 -7.96 1.94
C LEU A 114 -24.05 -9.41 1.89
N ALA A 115 -24.75 -10.30 1.20
CA ALA A 115 -24.34 -11.70 1.02
C ALA A 115 -22.95 -11.79 0.36
N VAL A 116 -22.67 -10.99 -0.67
CA VAL A 116 -21.34 -10.93 -1.29
C VAL A 116 -20.28 -10.37 -0.33
N ALA A 117 -20.63 -9.36 0.47
CA ALA A 117 -19.72 -8.82 1.48
C ALA A 117 -19.36 -9.84 2.58
N LEU A 118 -20.29 -10.75 2.91
CA LEU A 118 -20.08 -11.84 3.86
C LEU A 118 -19.08 -12.88 3.32
N LEU A 119 -18.97 -13.01 2.00
CA LEU A 119 -18.01 -13.90 1.34
C LEU A 119 -16.63 -13.26 1.09
N CYS A 120 -16.42 -12.01 1.51
CA CYS A 120 -15.12 -11.34 1.33
C CYS A 120 -14.01 -12.01 2.16
N GLU A 121 -12.82 -12.16 1.58
CA GLU A 121 -11.62 -12.72 2.25
C GLU A 121 -11.12 -11.86 3.41
N ALA A 122 -11.25 -10.53 3.29
CA ALA A 122 -10.81 -9.61 4.33
C ALA A 122 -11.74 -9.71 5.56
N ALA A 123 -11.23 -10.26 6.67
CA ALA A 123 -11.99 -10.44 7.91
C ALA A 123 -12.70 -9.16 8.37
N GLY A 124 -12.03 -8.01 8.34
CA GLY A 124 -12.64 -6.73 8.72
C GLY A 124 -13.80 -6.27 7.82
N ALA A 125 -13.79 -6.64 6.53
CA ALA A 125 -14.90 -6.37 5.60
C ALA A 125 -16.10 -7.26 5.93
N ARG A 126 -15.84 -8.55 6.14
CA ARG A 126 -16.84 -9.56 6.50
C ARG A 126 -17.52 -9.25 7.82
N GLU A 127 -16.75 -8.95 8.87
CA GLU A 127 -17.32 -8.55 10.17
C GLU A 127 -18.17 -7.27 10.08
N ARG A 128 -17.75 -6.31 9.26
CA ARG A 128 -18.54 -5.10 9.02
C ARG A 128 -19.87 -5.44 8.35
N ALA A 129 -19.88 -6.36 7.38
CA ALA A 129 -21.11 -6.83 6.75
C ALA A 129 -22.05 -7.52 7.74
N VAL A 130 -21.55 -8.41 8.61
CA VAL A 130 -22.33 -9.04 9.69
C VAL A 130 -22.96 -7.96 10.59
N ARG A 131 -22.16 -6.99 11.04
CA ARG A 131 -22.66 -5.89 11.89
C ARG A 131 -23.75 -5.08 11.20
N LEU A 132 -23.62 -4.79 9.91
CA LEU A 132 -24.63 -4.05 9.14
C LEU A 132 -25.93 -4.86 9.00
N ALA A 133 -25.83 -6.14 8.63
CA ALA A 133 -26.99 -7.02 8.50
C ALA A 133 -27.75 -7.14 9.84
N VAL A 134 -27.05 -7.47 10.92
CA VAL A 134 -27.65 -7.62 12.26
C VAL A 134 -28.28 -6.31 12.74
N LYS A 135 -27.61 -5.18 12.55
CA LYS A 135 -28.12 -3.86 12.95
C LYS A 135 -29.44 -3.50 12.26
N HIS A 136 -29.60 -3.88 10.99
CA HIS A 136 -30.75 -3.53 10.17
C HIS A 136 -31.75 -4.68 9.98
N THR A 137 -31.62 -5.77 10.74
CA THR A 137 -32.44 -7.00 10.63
C THR A 137 -33.94 -6.74 10.50
N ALA A 138 -34.52 -5.89 11.36
CA ALA A 138 -35.96 -5.62 11.39
C ALA A 138 -36.51 -4.93 10.13
N ARG A 139 -35.63 -4.46 9.23
CA ARG A 139 -35.98 -3.76 8.00
C ARG A 139 -35.84 -4.62 6.75
N PHE A 140 -35.33 -5.84 6.87
CA PHE A 140 -35.34 -6.81 5.78
C PHE A 140 -36.71 -7.49 5.73
N GLY A 141 -37.29 -7.50 4.53
CA GLY A 141 -38.44 -8.31 4.20
C GLY A 141 -38.08 -9.79 4.05
N PRO A 142 -39.07 -10.63 3.69
CA PRO A 142 -38.88 -12.08 3.62
C PRO A 142 -37.80 -12.51 2.61
N ALA A 143 -37.69 -11.82 1.48
CA ALA A 143 -36.74 -12.20 0.43
C ALA A 143 -35.30 -11.85 0.82
N GLY A 144 -35.10 -10.67 1.42
CA GLY A 144 -33.79 -10.27 1.94
C GLY A 144 -33.35 -11.13 3.11
N ALA A 145 -34.27 -11.48 4.02
CA ALA A 145 -33.99 -12.38 5.12
C ALA A 145 -33.59 -13.79 4.66
N GLU A 146 -34.23 -14.34 3.62
CA GLU A 146 -33.83 -15.61 3.01
C GLU A 146 -32.42 -15.54 2.44
N THR A 147 -32.12 -14.51 1.65
CA THR A 147 -30.80 -14.32 1.04
C THR A 147 -29.69 -14.28 2.10
N LEU A 148 -29.93 -13.60 3.22
CA LEU A 148 -28.96 -13.53 4.32
C LEU A 148 -28.87 -14.82 5.14
N ARG A 149 -29.96 -15.57 5.25
CA ARG A 149 -29.98 -16.89 5.88
C ARG A 149 -29.16 -17.91 5.12
N GLU A 150 -29.28 -17.95 3.80
CA GLU A 150 -28.48 -18.84 2.94
C GLU A 150 -26.97 -18.59 3.11
N ALA A 151 -26.57 -17.34 3.37
CA ALA A 151 -25.17 -16.99 3.60
C ALA A 151 -24.62 -17.53 4.94
N VAL A 152 -25.46 -17.84 5.94
CA VAL A 152 -25.03 -18.28 7.28
C VAL A 152 -24.15 -19.52 7.22
N ALA A 153 -24.52 -20.50 6.39
CA ALA A 153 -23.81 -21.78 6.25
C ALA A 153 -22.41 -21.64 5.64
N THR A 154 -22.10 -20.48 5.04
CA THR A 154 -20.80 -20.21 4.40
C THR A 154 -19.83 -19.46 5.31
N LEU A 155 -20.29 -19.00 6.47
CA LEU A 155 -19.50 -18.16 7.37
C LEU A 155 -18.77 -18.99 8.43
N PRO A 156 -17.60 -18.51 8.91
CA PRO A 156 -16.98 -19.04 10.13
C PRO A 156 -17.98 -19.04 11.29
N ALA A 157 -17.95 -20.08 12.13
CA ALA A 157 -18.98 -20.35 13.14
C ALA A 157 -19.33 -19.13 14.03
N HIS A 158 -18.33 -18.42 14.55
CA HIS A 158 -18.55 -17.23 15.39
C HIS A 158 -19.25 -16.07 14.66
N GLN A 159 -19.01 -15.89 13.35
CA GLN A 159 -19.66 -14.88 12.52
C GLN A 159 -21.04 -15.34 12.06
N GLY A 160 -21.16 -16.61 11.69
CA GLY A 160 -22.43 -17.25 11.34
C GLY A 160 -23.42 -17.21 12.50
N ALA A 161 -22.98 -17.42 13.74
CA ALA A 161 -23.86 -17.42 14.92
C ALA A 161 -24.61 -16.09 15.13
N ALA A 162 -23.93 -14.95 14.95
CA ALA A 162 -24.57 -13.64 15.09
C ALA A 162 -25.62 -13.40 13.98
N LEU A 163 -25.32 -13.83 12.76
CA LEU A 163 -26.24 -13.71 11.62
C LEU A 163 -27.43 -14.69 11.75
N ALA A 164 -27.17 -15.91 12.23
CA ALA A 164 -28.18 -16.93 12.48
C ALA A 164 -29.16 -16.51 13.58
N ALA A 165 -28.68 -15.86 14.64
CA ALA A 165 -29.54 -15.31 15.67
C ALA A 165 -30.50 -14.23 15.15
N ALA A 166 -30.12 -13.52 14.09
CA ALA A 166 -30.91 -12.47 13.47
C ALA A 166 -31.88 -12.98 12.38
N PHE A 167 -31.43 -13.88 11.50
CA PHE A 167 -32.18 -14.30 10.30
C PHE A 167 -32.58 -15.79 10.30
N GLY A 168 -32.12 -16.58 11.27
CA GLY A 168 -32.19 -18.04 11.28
C GLY A 168 -31.08 -18.69 10.45
N GLY A 169 -31.15 -20.01 10.27
CA GLY A 169 -30.22 -20.78 9.46
C GLY A 169 -29.21 -21.59 10.28
N ASP A 170 -28.64 -22.62 9.65
CA ASP A 170 -27.68 -23.51 10.27
C ASP A 170 -26.27 -22.94 10.15
N VAL A 171 -25.65 -22.67 11.29
CA VAL A 171 -24.26 -22.20 11.36
C VAL A 171 -23.35 -23.33 10.90
N ALA A 172 -22.35 -23.00 10.07
CA ALA A 172 -21.32 -23.96 9.70
C ALA A 172 -20.72 -24.58 10.97
N ALA A 173 -20.63 -25.91 11.00
CA ALA A 173 -19.93 -26.60 12.07
C ALA A 173 -18.53 -26.01 12.19
N GLU A 174 -18.15 -25.61 13.40
CA GLU A 174 -16.79 -25.19 13.66
C GLU A 174 -15.90 -26.38 13.32
N PRO A 175 -14.99 -26.27 12.33
CA PRO A 175 -14.05 -27.35 12.08
C PRO A 175 -13.35 -27.61 13.41
N GLU A 176 -13.40 -28.85 13.90
CA GLU A 176 -12.68 -29.21 15.11
C GLU A 176 -11.26 -28.68 14.95
N PRO A 177 -10.75 -27.88 15.90
CA PRO A 177 -9.45 -27.27 15.75
C PRO A 177 -8.45 -28.39 15.49
N GLU A 178 -7.95 -28.48 14.26
CA GLU A 178 -6.83 -29.34 13.97
C GLU A 178 -5.77 -28.96 14.97
N THR A 179 -5.45 -29.88 15.88
CA THR A 179 -4.49 -29.61 16.94
C THR A 179 -3.19 -29.34 16.22
N PHE A 180 -2.84 -28.06 16.08
CA PHE A 180 -1.60 -27.65 15.45
C PHE A 180 -0.50 -28.31 16.27
N THR A 181 0.09 -29.34 15.68
CA THR A 181 1.28 -30.00 16.20
C THR A 181 2.41 -29.33 15.45
N PRO A 182 3.14 -28.38 16.08
CA PRO A 182 4.27 -27.77 15.42
C PRO A 182 5.20 -28.91 15.02
N GLY A 183 5.52 -29.02 13.74
CA GLY A 183 6.55 -29.93 13.29
C GLY A 183 7.83 -29.66 14.07
N THR A 184 8.59 -30.71 14.38
CA THR A 184 9.87 -30.54 15.06
C THR A 184 10.73 -29.57 14.24
N LEU A 185 11.05 -28.42 14.81
CA LEU A 185 11.94 -27.47 14.14
C LEU A 185 13.28 -28.16 13.89
N PRO A 186 13.94 -27.89 12.75
CA PRO A 186 15.33 -28.30 12.57
C PRO A 186 16.15 -27.80 13.77
N PRO A 187 17.18 -28.56 14.21
CA PRO A 187 18.07 -28.07 15.26
C PRO A 187 18.62 -26.70 14.85
N GLU A 188 18.73 -25.80 15.83
CA GLU A 188 19.28 -24.47 15.60
C GLU A 188 20.66 -24.60 14.93
N PRO A 189 20.90 -23.92 13.78
CA PRO A 189 22.19 -23.96 13.15
C PRO A 189 23.24 -23.42 14.12
N GLN A 190 24.21 -24.25 14.50
CA GLN A 190 25.28 -23.81 15.38
C GLN A 190 26.12 -22.74 14.65
N ALA A 191 26.27 -21.57 15.28
CA ALA A 191 27.11 -20.50 14.73
C ALA A 191 28.54 -21.02 14.53
N ALA A 192 29.00 -21.04 13.28
CA ALA A 192 30.36 -21.42 12.95
C ALA A 192 31.34 -20.35 13.49
N PRO A 193 32.53 -20.75 13.99
CA PRO A 193 33.53 -19.79 14.39
C PRO A 193 33.96 -18.94 13.18
N MET A 194 34.24 -17.65 13.43
CA MET A 194 34.76 -16.77 12.39
C MET A 194 36.09 -17.32 11.85
N PRO A 195 36.32 -17.29 10.53
CA PRO A 195 37.59 -17.70 9.96
C PRO A 195 38.75 -16.84 10.50
N PRO A 196 40.00 -17.33 10.47
CA PRO A 196 41.15 -16.64 11.05
C PRO A 196 41.29 -15.18 10.59
N PRO A 197 41.75 -14.25 11.45
CA PRO A 197 41.91 -12.85 11.08
C PRO A 197 43.01 -12.69 10.03
N LEU A 198 42.89 -11.65 9.19
CA LEU A 198 43.98 -11.20 8.33
C LEU A 198 44.96 -10.43 9.21
N ARG A 199 46.26 -10.72 9.07
CA ARG A 199 47.30 -10.23 9.98
C ARG A 199 48.29 -9.29 9.33
N THR A 200 48.22 -9.12 8.01
CA THR A 200 49.16 -8.25 7.29
C THR A 200 48.45 -7.26 6.36
N PRO A 201 49.05 -6.09 6.11
CA PRO A 201 48.54 -5.15 5.11
C PRO A 201 48.37 -5.76 3.71
N GLY A 202 49.28 -6.66 3.30
CA GLY A 202 49.19 -7.36 2.02
C GLY A 202 47.97 -8.27 1.91
N GLU A 203 47.73 -9.09 2.94
CA GLU A 203 46.52 -9.93 3.03
C GLU A 203 45.24 -9.08 2.98
N LEU A 204 45.24 -7.93 3.65
CA LEU A 204 44.10 -7.01 3.65
C LEU A 204 43.81 -6.45 2.24
N GLY A 205 44.85 -6.08 1.50
CA GLY A 205 44.73 -5.60 0.13
C GLY A 205 44.19 -6.64 -0.84
N ASP A 206 44.59 -7.90 -0.70
CA ASP A 206 44.08 -9.00 -1.54
C ASP A 206 42.66 -9.46 -1.11
N PHE A 207 42.17 -8.97 0.03
CA PHE A 207 40.92 -9.40 0.65
C PHE A 207 39.82 -8.33 0.72
N MET A 208 39.75 -7.43 -0.27
CA MET A 208 38.72 -6.38 -0.33
C MET A 208 37.27 -6.90 -0.12
N PRO A 209 36.37 -6.13 0.52
CA PRO A 209 34.98 -6.53 0.79
C PRO A 209 34.21 -6.91 -0.47
N LYS A 210 33.21 -7.78 -0.31
CA LYS A 210 32.35 -8.26 -1.40
C LYS A 210 30.91 -8.38 -0.92
N GLU A 211 29.97 -7.79 -1.67
CA GLU A 211 28.53 -7.79 -1.33
C GLU A 211 27.96 -9.18 -1.08
N SER A 212 28.43 -10.18 -1.83
CA SER A 212 27.95 -11.55 -1.71
C SER A 212 28.46 -12.28 -0.46
N SER A 213 29.24 -11.64 0.42
CA SER A 213 29.85 -12.28 1.59
C SER A 213 30.04 -11.31 2.75
N TRP A 214 29.07 -11.30 3.67
CA TRP A 214 29.16 -10.53 4.91
C TRP A 214 30.38 -10.95 5.77
N ILE A 215 30.70 -12.25 5.85
CA ILE A 215 31.87 -12.77 6.57
C ILE A 215 33.18 -12.15 6.04
N ARG A 216 33.28 -11.96 4.72
CA ARG A 216 34.45 -11.34 4.10
C ARG A 216 34.57 -9.88 4.49
N THR A 217 33.46 -9.14 4.46
CA THR A 217 33.40 -7.74 4.85
C THR A 217 33.79 -7.56 6.32
N GLU A 218 33.23 -8.36 7.23
CA GLU A 218 33.57 -8.32 8.66
C GLU A 218 35.05 -8.63 8.93
N ARG A 219 35.61 -9.64 8.26
CA ARG A 219 37.05 -9.97 8.38
C ARG A 219 37.95 -8.86 7.86
N TRP A 220 37.55 -8.18 6.80
CA TRP A 220 38.29 -7.04 6.26
C TRP A 220 38.26 -5.86 7.25
N LEU A 221 37.08 -5.55 7.81
CA LEU A 221 36.91 -4.47 8.80
C LEU A 221 37.70 -4.73 10.09
N ASP A 222 37.62 -5.95 10.65
CA ASP A 222 38.39 -6.34 11.84
C ASP A 222 39.90 -6.17 11.59
N ALA A 223 40.39 -6.66 10.46
CA ALA A 223 41.80 -6.56 10.11
C ALA A 223 42.25 -5.11 9.84
N PHE A 224 41.44 -4.31 9.15
CA PHE A 224 41.73 -2.89 8.92
C PHE A 224 41.90 -2.15 10.26
N VAL A 225 40.96 -2.33 11.20
CA VAL A 225 41.00 -1.67 12.52
C VAL A 225 42.20 -2.13 13.34
N ARG A 226 42.47 -3.45 13.39
CA ARG A 226 43.61 -4.00 14.15
C ARG A 226 44.96 -3.57 13.59
N LEU A 227 45.12 -3.60 12.27
CA LEU A 227 46.37 -3.18 11.62
C LEU A 227 46.59 -1.68 11.78
N PHE A 228 45.53 -0.87 11.72
CA PHE A 228 45.63 0.57 11.93
C PHE A 228 46.05 0.91 13.37
N ALA A 229 45.57 0.17 14.36
CA ALA A 229 45.95 0.33 15.76
C ALA A 229 47.30 -0.33 16.12
N GLY A 230 47.88 -1.12 15.19
CA GLY A 230 49.06 -1.94 15.42
C GLY A 230 50.36 -1.36 14.84
N PRO A 231 51.49 -2.09 15.00
CA PRO A 231 52.80 -1.64 14.53
C PRO A 231 52.93 -1.61 12.99
N GLU A 232 52.04 -2.29 12.27
CA GLU A 232 52.05 -2.35 10.79
C GLU A 232 51.30 -1.18 10.14
N ARG A 233 50.79 -0.21 10.93
CA ARG A 233 49.98 0.91 10.47
C ARG A 233 50.60 1.64 9.28
N ASP A 234 51.89 1.95 9.36
CA ASP A 234 52.59 2.76 8.35
C ASP A 234 52.71 2.06 6.99
N ARG A 235 52.46 0.75 6.93
CA ARG A 235 52.48 -0.04 5.69
C ARG A 235 51.11 -0.19 5.04
N LEU A 236 50.04 0.20 5.71
CA LEU A 236 48.68 0.12 5.16
C LEU A 236 48.48 0.99 3.90
N PRO A 237 48.96 2.25 3.82
CA PRO A 237 48.77 3.06 2.62
C PRO A 237 49.39 2.42 1.37
N ALA A 238 50.59 1.84 1.50
CA ALA A 238 51.26 1.18 0.38
C ALA A 238 50.49 -0.05 -0.12
N ALA A 239 49.85 -0.80 0.79
CA ALA A 239 49.09 -2.00 0.43
C ALA A 239 47.69 -1.69 -0.15
N LEU A 240 47.08 -0.57 0.25
CA LEU A 240 45.67 -0.29 -0.01
C LEU A 240 45.39 0.81 -1.04
N THR A 241 46.33 1.74 -1.29
CA THR A 241 46.09 2.92 -2.15
C THR A 241 45.55 2.57 -3.55
N ARG A 242 45.90 1.40 -4.10
CA ARG A 242 45.36 0.92 -5.40
C ARG A 242 43.85 0.67 -5.42
N TYR A 243 43.20 0.64 -4.25
CA TYR A 243 41.77 0.43 -4.06
C TYR A 243 41.05 1.66 -3.49
N ALA A 244 41.73 2.80 -3.40
CA ALA A 244 41.09 4.05 -2.99
C ALA A 244 40.00 4.45 -4.00
N THR A 245 38.84 4.83 -3.50
CA THR A 245 37.71 5.24 -4.35
C THR A 245 38.02 6.54 -5.10
N PRO A 246 37.64 6.67 -6.40
CA PRO A 246 37.79 7.94 -7.13
C PRO A 246 36.82 9.02 -6.63
N ASP A 247 37.16 10.28 -6.84
CA ASP A 247 36.44 11.46 -6.31
C ASP A 247 34.94 11.52 -6.69
N ASN A 248 34.54 10.89 -7.80
CA ASN A 248 33.17 10.95 -8.31
C ASN A 248 32.17 10.09 -7.51
N GLU A 249 32.59 8.97 -6.90
CA GLU A 249 31.70 8.09 -6.13
C GLU A 249 31.31 8.69 -4.75
N PHE A 250 32.08 9.65 -4.24
CA PHE A 250 31.76 10.37 -3.00
C PHE A 250 30.62 11.39 -3.16
N ARG A 251 30.26 11.76 -4.40
CA ARG A 251 29.20 12.73 -4.67
C ARG A 251 27.81 12.12 -4.67
N GLY A 252 27.70 10.80 -4.85
CA GLY A 252 26.44 10.06 -4.92
C GLY A 252 26.14 9.35 -3.62
N ALA A 253 25.63 10.07 -2.61
CA ALA A 253 24.96 9.42 -1.49
C ALA A 253 23.55 8.98 -1.91
N PRO A 254 23.03 7.85 -1.40
CA PRO A 254 23.66 6.93 -0.44
C PRO A 254 24.58 5.88 -1.08
N TRP A 255 25.54 5.37 -0.29
CA TRP A 255 26.42 4.26 -0.67
C TRP A 255 25.81 2.91 -0.31
N TRP A 256 25.63 2.06 -1.31
CA TRP A 256 24.96 0.76 -1.18
C TRP A 256 25.90 -0.44 -1.10
N HIS A 257 27.21 -0.23 -1.31
CA HIS A 257 28.19 -1.30 -1.42
C HIS A 257 29.27 -1.16 -0.34
N ALA A 258 29.56 -2.25 0.36
CA ALA A 258 30.63 -2.35 1.36
C ALA A 258 32.01 -2.03 0.77
N SER A 259 32.24 -2.30 -0.52
CA SER A 259 33.47 -1.90 -1.20
C SER A 259 33.62 -0.38 -1.33
N THR A 260 32.53 0.35 -1.51
CA THR A 260 32.53 1.84 -1.56
C THR A 260 32.91 2.41 -0.19
N TRP A 261 32.38 1.84 0.90
CA TRP A 261 32.78 2.20 2.26
C TRP A 261 34.26 1.90 2.53
N ALA A 262 34.75 0.73 2.09
CA ALA A 262 36.16 0.37 2.24
C ALA A 262 37.09 1.31 1.48
N GLY A 263 36.77 1.64 0.23
CA GLY A 263 37.58 2.58 -0.56
C GLY A 263 37.54 4.01 -0.01
N ALA A 264 36.45 4.42 0.65
CA ALA A 264 36.39 5.66 1.42
C ALA A 264 37.33 5.66 2.64
N MET A 265 37.32 4.57 3.43
CA MET A 265 38.23 4.41 4.57
C MET A 265 39.70 4.39 4.14
N ILE A 266 40.02 3.74 3.03
CA ILE A 266 41.37 3.70 2.44
C ILE A 266 41.82 5.10 2.01
N ARG A 267 40.92 5.87 1.40
CA ARG A 267 41.23 7.23 0.98
C ARG A 267 41.49 8.14 2.18
N GLU A 268 40.64 8.07 3.20
CA GLU A 268 40.80 8.85 4.44
C GLU A 268 42.10 8.47 5.18
N LEU A 269 42.52 7.21 5.08
CA LEU A 269 43.83 6.76 5.57
C LEU A 269 45.01 7.41 4.82
N ALA A 270 44.90 7.56 3.49
CA ALA A 270 45.97 8.10 2.64
C ALA A 270 46.02 9.64 2.64
N ASP A 271 44.86 10.29 2.71
CA ASP A 271 44.70 11.75 2.71
C ASP A 271 43.61 12.14 3.72
N PRO A 272 43.96 12.32 5.01
CA PRO A 272 42.98 12.68 6.04
C PRO A 272 42.18 13.94 5.69
N GLY A 273 40.87 13.90 5.93
CA GLY A 273 39.92 14.94 5.56
C GLY A 273 39.66 15.04 4.06
N ALA A 274 39.98 14.03 3.27
CA ALA A 274 39.67 14.03 1.83
C ALA A 274 38.16 13.97 1.58
N GLU A 275 37.44 13.17 2.36
CA GLU A 275 35.98 13.04 2.19
C GLU A 275 35.24 14.34 2.53
N SER A 276 35.60 15.00 3.63
CA SER A 276 34.98 16.26 4.05
C SER A 276 35.20 17.36 3.01
N ARG A 277 36.42 17.49 2.48
CA ARG A 277 36.74 18.45 1.40
C ARG A 277 35.92 18.20 0.13
N ILE A 278 35.72 16.95 -0.27
CA ILE A 278 34.91 16.61 -1.45
C ILE A 278 33.43 16.92 -1.22
N ARG A 279 32.90 16.60 -0.04
CA ARG A 279 31.51 16.92 0.34
C ARG A 279 31.28 18.42 0.43
N ASP A 280 32.23 19.18 0.98
CA ASP A 280 32.16 20.64 1.06
C ASP A 280 32.22 21.28 -0.34
N ALA A 281 33.10 20.78 -1.22
CA ALA A 281 33.14 21.21 -2.63
C ALA A 281 31.84 20.88 -3.39
N ALA A 282 31.22 19.73 -3.12
CA ALA A 282 29.93 19.35 -3.70
C ALA A 282 28.77 20.21 -3.16
N GLY A 283 28.74 20.48 -1.85
CA GLY A 283 27.74 21.33 -1.20
C GLY A 283 27.89 22.83 -1.53
N THR A 284 29.08 23.28 -1.89
CA THR A 284 29.34 24.63 -2.40
C THR A 284 28.84 24.78 -3.84
N SER A 285 29.00 23.74 -4.67
CA SER A 285 28.41 23.68 -6.02
C SER A 285 26.87 23.58 -6.03
N ALA A 286 26.26 23.01 -4.99
CA ALA A 286 24.81 22.97 -4.83
C ALA A 286 24.21 24.31 -4.37
N ARG A 287 25.01 25.19 -3.74
CA ARG A 287 24.59 26.52 -3.26
C ARG A 287 24.58 27.60 -4.35
N THR A 288 25.18 27.34 -5.51
CA THR A 288 25.18 28.26 -6.67
C THR A 288 24.03 28.05 -7.65
N ASN A 289 23.14 27.08 -7.40
CA ASN A 289 21.85 27.01 -8.11
C ASN A 289 20.75 27.58 -7.21
N PRO A 290 19.96 28.56 -7.66
CA PRO A 290 18.84 29.06 -6.87
C PRO A 290 17.81 27.92 -6.70
N PRO A 291 17.20 27.76 -5.52
CA PRO A 291 16.20 26.73 -5.31
C PRO A 291 14.94 27.07 -6.11
N THR A 292 14.64 26.29 -7.15
CA THR A 292 13.28 26.21 -7.68
C THR A 292 12.42 25.41 -6.70
N SER A 293 11.92 26.09 -5.65
CA SER A 293 10.86 25.54 -4.80
C SER A 293 9.50 25.71 -5.50
N PRO A 294 8.65 24.67 -5.55
CA PRO A 294 7.21 24.85 -5.66
C PRO A 294 6.66 25.19 -4.27
N CYS A 295 6.02 26.36 -4.16
CA CYS A 295 5.29 26.79 -2.97
C CYS A 295 4.18 25.79 -2.62
N TRP A 296 4.18 25.29 -1.38
CA TRP A 296 2.99 24.73 -0.75
C TRP A 296 2.29 25.84 0.05
N PRO A 297 0.95 26.01 -0.06
CA PRO A 297 0.25 27.03 0.69
C PRO A 297 0.12 26.62 2.16
N THR A 298 0.65 27.45 3.06
CA THR A 298 0.44 27.37 4.50
C THR A 298 -1.00 27.73 4.84
N ALA A 299 -1.68 26.84 5.57
CA ALA A 299 -3.01 27.05 6.11
C ALA A 299 -3.00 28.22 7.12
N THR A 300 -3.84 29.22 6.84
CA THR A 300 -4.17 30.34 7.73
C THR A 300 -4.89 29.84 8.98
N ALA A 301 -4.25 29.96 10.15
CA ALA A 301 -4.93 29.91 11.45
C ALA A 301 -5.62 31.25 11.72
N ARG A 302 -6.96 31.25 11.73
CA ARG A 302 -7.79 32.38 12.16
C ARG A 302 -7.56 32.67 13.64
N ARG A 303 -7.16 33.90 13.95
CA ARG A 303 -7.34 34.51 15.28
C ARG A 303 -8.81 34.87 15.44
N GLY A 304 -9.45 34.38 16.50
CA GLY A 304 -10.77 34.86 16.93
C GLY A 304 -10.67 36.26 17.57
N PRO A 305 -11.69 37.12 17.45
CA PRO A 305 -11.67 38.43 18.06
C PRO A 305 -12.07 38.34 19.54
N GLY A 306 -11.31 39.03 20.39
CA GLY A 306 -11.73 39.31 21.76
C GLY A 306 -12.85 40.35 21.79
N CYS A 307 -13.73 40.22 22.77
CA CYS A 307 -14.56 41.31 23.29
C CYS A 307 -14.90 41.06 24.77
N ARG A 308 -14.38 41.97 25.60
CA ARG A 308 -14.74 42.37 26.97
C ARG A 308 -14.58 41.38 28.12
#